data_AF-A0A6J4TI75-F1
#
_entry.id   AF-A0A6J4TI75-F1
#
_cell.length_a   1.000
_cell.length_b   1.000
_cell.length_c   1.000
_cell.angle_alpha   90.00
_cell.angle_beta   90.00
_cell.angle_gamma   90.00
#
_symmetry.space_group_name_H-M   'P 1'
#
loop_
_entity.id
_entity.type
_entity.pdbx_description
1 polymer ?
#
loop_
_entity_poly.entity_id
_entity_poly.type
_entity_poly.pdbx_seq_one_letter_code
_entity_poly.pdbx_strand_id
1 'polypeptide(L)' 'EKLKTIIDDEDGQNPLNDDEIVDKLKAQGIDLARRTVAKYRKILNIPTARQRKQY' A
#
# COMPACT_ATOMS: atom_id res chain seq x y z
N GLU A 1 10.31 4.14 4.21
CA GLU A 1 9.39 4.68 5.23
C GLU A 1 7.95 4.90 4.73
N LYS A 2 7.60 5.91 3.91
CA LYS A 2 6.18 6.28 3.66
C LYS A 2 5.21 5.19 3.17
N LEU A 3 5.62 4.32 2.25
CA LEU A 3 4.76 3.20 1.79
C LEU A 3 4.41 2.26 2.94
N LYS A 4 5.41 1.94 3.78
CA LYS A 4 5.25 1.06 4.92
C LYS A 4 4.34 1.71 5.96
N THR A 5 4.51 3.00 6.24
CA THR A 5 3.64 3.75 7.15
C THR A 5 2.17 3.71 6.72
N ILE A 6 1.86 3.88 5.42
CA ILE A 6 0.47 3.80 4.93
C ILE A 6 -0.14 2.41 5.15
N ILE A 7 0.69 1.38 5.04
CA ILE A 7 0.28 -0.02 5.21
C ILE A 7 0.18 -0.39 6.69
N ASP A 8 1.09 0.09 7.53
CA ASP A 8 1.05 -0.13 8.98
C ASP A 8 -0.14 0.60 9.63
N ASP A 9 -0.57 1.73 9.05
CA ASP A 9 -1.71 2.55 9.51
C ASP A 9 -3.03 2.19 8.78
N GLU A 10 -3.05 1.08 8.02
CA GLU A 10 -4.25 0.63 7.30
C GLU A 10 -5.22 -0.12 8.22
N ASP A 11 -6.49 -0.19 7.80
CA ASP A 11 -7.48 -1.03 8.47
C ASP A 11 -7.26 -2.50 8.10
N GLY A 12 -6.95 -3.36 9.07
CA GLY A 12 -6.77 -4.79 8.86
C GLY A 12 -8.02 -5.52 8.32
N GLN A 13 -9.22 -4.97 8.54
CA GLN A 13 -10.45 -5.52 7.95
C GLN A 13 -10.65 -5.10 6.49
N ASN A 14 -10.11 -3.95 6.10
CA ASN A 14 -10.15 -3.41 4.74
C ASN A 14 -8.76 -2.89 4.33
N PRO A 15 -7.81 -3.81 4.07
CA PRO A 15 -6.47 -3.44 3.68
C PRO A 15 -6.47 -2.74 2.33
N LEU A 16 -5.62 -1.73 2.20
CA LEU A 16 -5.56 -0.88 1.02
C LEU A 16 -4.95 -1.64 -0.14
N ASN A 17 -5.60 -1.58 -1.29
CA ASN A 17 -5.07 -2.12 -2.53
C ASN A 17 -3.97 -1.20 -3.13
N ASP A 18 -3.24 -1.70 -4.13
CA ASP A 18 -2.12 -0.94 -4.70
C ASP A 18 -2.58 0.39 -5.35
N ASP A 19 -3.82 0.50 -5.84
CA ASP A 19 -4.37 1.74 -6.42
C ASP A 19 -4.72 2.75 -5.30
N GLU A 20 -5.34 2.31 -4.21
CA GLU A 20 -5.65 3.16 -3.04
C GLU A 20 -4.38 3.70 -2.37
N ILE A 21 -3.33 2.89 -2.33
CA ILE A 21 -2.02 3.31 -1.82
C ILE A 21 -1.41 4.40 -2.72
N VAL A 22 -1.57 4.28 -4.05
CA VAL A 22 -1.14 5.34 -4.99
C VAL A 22 -1.89 6.63 -4.71
N ASP A 23 -3.21 6.58 -4.54
CA ASP A 23 -4.01 7.77 -4.26
C ASP A 23 -3.62 8.43 -2.94
N LYS A 24 -3.39 7.64 -1.87
CA LYS A 24 -2.86 8.16 -0.60
C LYS A 24 -1.48 8.79 -0.74
N LEU A 25 -0.58 8.17 -1.50
CA LEU A 25 0.75 8.73 -1.76
C LEU A 25 0.65 10.04 -2.54
N LYS A 26 -0.23 10.09 -3.54
CA LYS A 26 -0.48 11.27 -4.37
C LYS A 26 -1.06 12.42 -3.55
N ALA A 27 -1.98 12.14 -2.63
CA ALA A 27 -2.51 13.11 -1.67
C ALA A 27 -1.42 13.70 -0.76
N GLN A 28 -0.34 12.95 -0.49
CA GLN A 28 0.83 13.41 0.24
C GLN A 28 1.89 14.10 -0.65
N GLY A 29 1.58 14.37 -1.92
CA GLY A 29 2.48 14.99 -2.89
C GLY A 29 3.45 14.03 -3.57
N ILE A 30 3.26 12.71 -3.44
CA ILE A 30 4.11 11.68 -4.04
C ILE A 30 3.35 11.00 -5.17
N ASP A 31 3.61 11.42 -6.40
CA ASP A 31 3.04 10.79 -7.59
C ASP A 31 3.85 9.53 -7.94
N LEU A 32 3.29 8.36 -7.63
CA LEU A 32 3.86 7.06 -7.93
C LEU A 32 2.88 6.23 -8.74
N ALA A 33 3.37 5.54 -9.77
CA ALA A 33 2.55 4.59 -10.51
C ALA A 33 2.29 3.32 -9.68
N ARG A 34 1.11 2.71 -9.86
CA ARG A 34 0.73 1.42 -9.24
C ARG A 34 1.78 0.32 -9.40
N ARG A 35 2.41 0.24 -10.58
CA ARG A 35 3.48 -0.74 -10.85
C ARG A 35 4.70 -0.53 -9.94
N THR A 36 5.03 0.72 -9.63
CA THR A 36 6.13 1.06 -8.72
C THR A 36 5.76 0.70 -7.28
N VAL A 37 4.52 0.99 -6.86
CA VAL A 37 3.99 0.57 -5.55
C VAL A 37 4.04 -0.95 -5.42
N ALA A 38 3.57 -1.70 -6.42
CA ALA A 38 3.61 -3.17 -6.40
C ALA A 38 5.06 -3.72 -6.35
N LYS A 39 6.00 -3.08 -7.07
CA LYS A 39 7.43 -3.43 -7.01
C LYS A 39 7.99 -3.20 -5.60
N TYR A 40 7.71 -2.05 -4.99
CA TYR A 40 8.17 -1.72 -3.63
C TYR A 40 7.52 -2.62 -2.58
N ARG A 41 6.23 -2.93 -2.73
CA ARG A 41 5.51 -3.89 -1.87
C ARG A 41 6.19 -5.26 -1.86
N LYS A 42 6.59 -5.76 -3.04
CA LYS A 42 7.35 -7.01 -3.16
C LYS A 42 8.74 -6.94 -2.51
N ILE A 43 9.48 -5.85 -2.73
CA ILE A 43 10.81 -5.66 -2.13
C ILE A 43 10.72 -5.62 -0.59
N LEU A 44 9.65 -5.03 -0.06
CA LEU A 44 9.38 -4.96 1.38
C LEU A 44 8.73 -6.24 1.94
N ASN A 45 8.57 -7.30 1.14
CA ASN A 45 7.88 -8.54 1.52
C ASN A 45 6.46 -8.34 2.05
N ILE A 46 5.77 -7.30 1.60
CA ILE A 46 4.40 -7.02 2.04
C ILE A 46 3.41 -7.84 1.17
N PRO A 47 2.50 -8.61 1.78
CA PRO A 47 1.52 -9.41 1.03
C PRO A 47 0.53 -8.53 0.25
N THR A 48 -0.22 -9.13 -0.68
CA THR A 48 -1.30 -8.41 -1.36
C THR A 48 -2.38 -7.98 -0.38
N ALA A 49 -3.17 -6.94 -0.69
CA ALA A 49 -4.28 -6.50 0.17
C ALA A 49 -5.21 -7.68 0.56
N ARG A 50 -5.55 -8.55 -0.41
CA ARG A 50 -6.37 -9.73 -0.15
C ARG A 50 -5.78 -10.69 0.90
N GLN A 51 -4.46 -10.80 0.96
CA GLN A 51 -3.75 -11.64 1.94
C GLN A 51 -3.57 -10.95 3.30
N ARG A 52 -3.65 -9.62 3.34
CA ARG A 52 -3.56 -8.83 4.58
C ARG A 52 -4.90 -8.70 5.30
N LYS A 53 -6.01 -9.03 4.62
CA LYS A 53 -7.35 -8.94 5.17
C LYS A 53 -7.51 -9.92 6.32
N GLN A 54 -7.67 -9.39 7.53
CA GLN A 54 -8.02 -10.16 8.71
C GLN A 54 -9.53 -10.42 8.67
N TYR A 55 -9.93 -11.67 8.90
CA TYR A 55 -11.33 -12.11 8.99
C TYR A 55 -11.78 -12.15 10.45
#